data_AF-A0A1G9R8H1-F1
#
_entry.id   AF-A0A1G9R8H1-F1
#
_cell.length_a   1.000
_cell.length_b   1.000
_cell.length_c   1.000
_cell.angle_alpha   90.00
_cell.angle_beta   90.00
_cell.angle_gamma   90.00
#
_symmetry.space_group_name_H-M   'P 1'
#
loop_
_entity.id
_entity.type
_entity.pdbx_description
1 polymer ?
#
loop_
_entity_poly.entity_id
_entity_poly.type
_entity_poly.pdbx_seq_one_letter_code
_entity_poly.pdbx_strand_id
1 'polypeptide(L)'
;MNLTLYIVALLIFTVSAALFSRWLAARINLTADARAEYAERVLTKPATIKGVDEAVFVKLYVGAHEPRWALYMPIALLTATLATPLAAIALTAFWPVFTSMLDGGPWYDVGYYPWMFYMFFGFCGLWALCAAIVARIHHARSPEAFQPALARARGEPLDDVVIRRARPKWAVRARPDPAPQSTPTPETKSATETE
;
A
#
# COMPACT_ATOMS: atom_id res chain seq x y z
N MET A 1 -6.28 -12.98 -36.71
CA MET A 1 -6.07 -12.48 -35.32
C MET A 1 -6.26 -13.66 -34.37
N ASN A 2 -5.25 -14.02 -33.58
CA ASN A 2 -5.21 -15.30 -32.86
C ASN A 2 -6.27 -15.37 -31.75
N LEU A 3 -7.15 -16.37 -31.82
CA LEU A 3 -8.18 -16.68 -30.81
C LEU A 3 -7.64 -16.61 -29.37
N THR A 4 -6.41 -17.09 -29.16
CA THR A 4 -5.70 -17.05 -27.88
C THR A 4 -5.57 -15.64 -27.29
N LEU A 5 -5.28 -14.63 -28.11
CA LEU A 5 -5.14 -13.24 -27.63
C LEU A 5 -6.47 -12.70 -27.09
N TYR A 6 -7.57 -13.04 -27.77
CA TYR A 6 -8.91 -12.66 -27.30
C TYR A 6 -9.30 -13.36 -26.01
N ILE A 7 -8.98 -14.65 -25.87
CA ILE A 7 -9.23 -15.41 -24.63
C ILE A 7 -8.45 -14.80 -23.46
N VAL A 8 -7.17 -14.49 -23.65
CA VAL A 8 -6.34 -13.85 -22.62
C VAL A 8 -6.86 -12.47 -22.25
N ALA A 9 -7.21 -11.65 -23.25
CA ALA A 9 -7.79 -10.33 -23.01
C ALA A 9 -9.10 -10.44 -22.23
N LEU A 10 -10.01 -11.33 -22.65
CA LEU A 10 -11.28 -11.58 -21.98
C LEU A 10 -11.08 -12.00 -20.52
N LEU A 11 -10.12 -12.88 -20.24
CA LEU A 11 -9.79 -13.30 -18.87
C LEU A 11 -9.31 -12.11 -18.02
N ILE A 12 -8.38 -11.31 -18.55
CA ILE A 12 -7.87 -10.11 -17.86
C ILE A 12 -9.00 -9.13 -17.54
N PHE A 13 -9.87 -8.85 -18.51
CA PHE A 13 -11.02 -7.97 -18.32
C PHE A 13 -12.01 -8.53 -17.30
N THR A 14 -12.30 -9.83 -17.36
CA THR A 14 -13.23 -10.49 -16.42
C THR A 14 -12.70 -10.44 -14.99
N VAL A 15 -11.43 -10.78 -14.77
CA VAL A 15 -10.79 -10.69 -13.45
C VAL A 15 -10.78 -9.24 -12.96
N SER A 16 -10.45 -8.30 -13.84
CA SER A 16 -10.42 -6.88 -13.47
C SER A 16 -11.79 -6.35 -13.08
N ALA A 17 -12.83 -6.70 -13.85
CA ALA A 17 -14.21 -6.34 -13.57
C ALA A 17 -14.72 -6.97 -12.26
N ALA A 18 -14.35 -8.21 -11.96
CA ALA A 18 -14.72 -8.88 -10.72
C ALA A 18 -14.09 -8.20 -9.50
N LEU A 19 -12.80 -7.87 -9.55
CA LEU A 19 -12.10 -7.17 -8.47
C LEU A 19 -12.65 -5.76 -8.26
N PHE A 20 -12.89 -5.03 -9.34
CA PHE A 20 -13.48 -3.69 -9.27
C PHE A 20 -14.90 -3.72 -8.70
N SER A 21 -15.73 -4.66 -9.16
CA SER A 21 -17.09 -4.88 -8.62
C SER A 21 -17.06 -5.20 -7.14
N ARG A 22 -16.12 -6.03 -6.68
CA ARG A 22 -15.92 -6.33 -5.26
C ARG A 22 -15.55 -5.08 -4.46
N TRP A 23 -14.65 -4.25 -4.95
CA TRP A 23 -14.30 -2.98 -4.30
C TRP A 23 -15.51 -2.05 -4.21
N LEU A 24 -16.27 -1.91 -5.30
CA LEU A 24 -17.45 -1.05 -5.34
C LEU A 24 -18.54 -1.52 -4.36
N ALA A 25 -18.85 -2.82 -4.35
CA ALA A 25 -19.80 -3.41 -3.42
C ALA A 25 -19.37 -3.21 -1.96
N ALA A 26 -18.09 -3.43 -1.64
CA ALA A 26 -17.56 -3.20 -0.30
C ALA A 26 -17.71 -1.72 0.12
N ARG A 27 -17.45 -0.78 -0.79
CA ARG A 27 -17.58 0.66 -0.52
C ARG A 27 -19.02 1.08 -0.25
N ILE A 28 -19.99 0.52 -0.98
CA ILE A 28 -21.42 0.76 -0.75
C ILE A 28 -21.82 0.25 0.64
N ASN A 29 -21.46 -1.00 0.97
CA ASN A 29 -21.79 -1.60 2.27
C ASN A 29 -21.15 -0.84 3.43
N LEU A 30 -19.86 -0.53 3.34
CA LEU A 30 -19.14 0.25 4.36
C LEU A 30 -19.74 1.64 4.56
N THR A 31 -20.32 2.24 3.52
CA THR A 31 -20.99 3.54 3.65
C THR A 31 -22.28 3.40 4.46
N ALA A 32 -23.06 2.33 4.25
CA ALA A 32 -24.25 2.05 5.04
C ALA A 32 -23.89 1.75 6.50
N ASP A 33 -22.88 0.89 6.72
CA ASP A 33 -22.38 0.53 8.05
C ASP A 33 -21.88 1.76 8.82
N ALA A 34 -21.13 2.65 8.15
CA ALA A 34 -20.63 3.87 8.77
C ALA A 34 -21.74 4.81 9.24
N ARG A 35 -22.83 4.93 8.47
CA ARG A 35 -23.99 5.74 8.84
C ARG A 35 -24.73 5.15 10.03
N ALA A 36 -24.90 3.83 10.03
CA ALA A 36 -25.52 3.11 11.15
C ALA A 36 -24.68 3.27 12.44
N GLU A 37 -23.36 3.12 12.34
CA GLU A 37 -22.45 3.28 13.48
C GLU A 37 -22.42 4.74 13.98
N TYR A 38 -22.47 5.72 13.08
CA TYR A 38 -22.58 7.13 13.48
C TYR A 38 -23.88 7.39 14.25
N ALA A 39 -25.03 6.92 13.73
CA ALA A 39 -26.32 7.06 14.40
C ALA A 39 -26.33 6.40 15.78
N GLU A 40 -25.72 5.22 15.93
CA GLU A 40 -25.57 4.55 17.23
C GLU A 40 -24.69 5.36 18.18
N ARG A 41 -23.56 5.91 17.71
CA ARG A 41 -22.65 6.72 18.52
C ARG A 41 -23.29 8.02 18.99
N VAL A 42 -24.18 8.62 18.20
CA VAL A 42 -24.97 9.80 18.64
C VAL A 42 -25.80 9.46 19.87
N LEU A 43 -26.39 8.27 19.93
CA LEU A 43 -27.27 7.85 21.02
C LEU A 43 -26.49 7.33 22.24
N THR A 44 -25.45 6.53 22.02
CA THR A 44 -24.80 5.75 23.09
C THR A 44 -23.47 6.34 23.56
N LYS A 45 -22.71 6.99 22.66
CA LYS A 45 -21.32 7.42 22.91
C LYS A 45 -21.01 8.76 22.23
N PRO A 46 -21.79 9.83 22.51
CA PRO A 46 -21.67 11.11 21.79
C PRO A 46 -20.30 11.76 21.96
N ALA A 47 -19.59 11.48 23.07
CA ALA A 47 -18.22 11.94 23.28
C ALA A 47 -17.23 11.45 22.21
N THR A 48 -17.46 10.28 21.61
CA THR A 48 -16.55 9.68 20.61
C THR A 48 -16.60 10.35 19.24
N ILE A 49 -17.63 11.16 18.98
CA ILE A 49 -17.86 11.86 17.70
C ILE A 49 -18.05 13.37 17.89
N LYS A 50 -17.74 13.89 19.08
CA LYS A 50 -17.94 15.30 19.42
C LYS A 50 -17.21 16.21 18.42
N GLY A 51 -17.95 17.08 17.73
CA GLY A 51 -17.39 18.03 16.76
C GLY A 51 -17.10 17.43 15.37
N VAL A 52 -17.47 16.17 15.14
CA VAL A 52 -17.35 15.51 13.82
C VAL A 52 -18.74 15.33 13.25
N ASP A 53 -18.96 15.81 12.02
CA ASP A 53 -20.21 15.59 11.31
C ASP A 53 -20.29 14.16 10.73
N GLU A 54 -21.49 13.75 10.34
CA GLU A 54 -21.72 12.43 9.75
C GLU A 54 -20.90 12.24 8.47
N ALA A 55 -20.79 13.28 7.64
CA ALA A 55 -20.08 13.23 6.37
C ALA A 55 -18.57 12.96 6.55
N VAL A 56 -17.91 13.65 7.50
CA VAL A 56 -16.51 13.38 7.83
C VAL A 56 -16.36 12.01 8.46
N PHE A 57 -17.25 11.62 9.39
CA PHE A 57 -17.19 10.29 10.00
C PHE A 57 -17.26 9.17 8.97
N VAL A 58 -18.23 9.22 8.05
CA VAL A 58 -18.42 8.23 6.98
C VAL A 58 -17.19 8.21 6.06
N LYS A 59 -16.66 9.37 5.68
CA LYS A 59 -15.45 9.46 4.85
C LYS A 59 -14.24 8.79 5.52
N LEU A 60 -14.02 9.06 6.81
CA LEU A 60 -12.90 8.48 7.57
C LEU A 60 -13.08 6.97 7.75
N TYR A 61 -14.30 6.53 8.06
CA TYR A 61 -14.64 5.13 8.27
C TYR A 61 -14.42 4.30 7.00
N VAL A 62 -15.03 4.73 5.89
CA VAL A 62 -14.91 4.05 4.60
C VAL A 62 -13.46 4.05 4.12
N GLY A 63 -12.77 5.19 4.25
CA GLY A 63 -11.36 5.30 3.87
C GLY A 63 -10.46 4.32 4.64
N ALA A 64 -10.70 4.14 5.93
CA ALA A 64 -9.88 3.24 6.76
C ALA A 64 -10.15 1.75 6.49
N HIS A 65 -11.36 1.37 6.05
CA HIS A 65 -11.78 -0.04 5.96
C HIS A 65 -11.98 -0.56 4.52
N GLU A 66 -11.93 0.29 3.50
CA GLU A 66 -12.12 -0.18 2.12
C GLU A 66 -11.02 -1.18 1.68
N PRO A 67 -11.37 -2.26 0.94
CA PRO A 67 -10.38 -3.23 0.46
C PRO A 67 -9.60 -2.67 -0.74
N ARG A 68 -8.66 -1.75 -0.47
CA ARG A 68 -7.92 -0.98 -1.49
C ARG A 68 -7.21 -1.87 -2.49
N TRP A 69 -6.68 -3.01 -2.06
CA TRP A 69 -6.02 -3.97 -2.94
C TRP A 69 -6.90 -4.39 -4.13
N ALA A 70 -8.22 -4.49 -3.94
CA ALA A 70 -9.18 -4.87 -4.98
C ALA A 70 -9.34 -3.79 -6.05
N LEU A 71 -8.96 -2.54 -5.76
CA LEU A 71 -8.87 -1.46 -6.75
C LEU A 71 -7.49 -1.42 -7.42
N TYR A 72 -6.41 -1.55 -6.66
CA TYR A 72 -5.06 -1.37 -7.21
C TYR A 72 -4.54 -2.59 -7.99
N MET A 73 -4.96 -3.81 -7.65
CA MET A 73 -4.62 -5.01 -8.44
C MET A 73 -5.09 -4.94 -9.90
N PRO A 74 -6.38 -4.66 -10.20
CA PRO A 74 -6.82 -4.56 -11.59
C PRO A 74 -6.18 -3.37 -12.32
N ILE A 75 -5.90 -2.26 -11.62
CA ILE A 75 -5.14 -1.15 -12.21
C ILE A 75 -3.74 -1.62 -12.63
N ALA A 76 -3.02 -2.34 -11.78
CA ALA A 76 -1.69 -2.88 -12.11
C ALA A 76 -1.74 -3.83 -13.32
N LEU A 77 -2.72 -4.75 -13.34
CA LEU A 77 -2.89 -5.72 -14.41
C LEU A 77 -3.21 -5.06 -15.76
N LEU A 78 -4.16 -4.12 -15.77
CA LEU A 78 -4.51 -3.36 -16.97
C LEU A 78 -3.35 -2.49 -17.45
N THR A 79 -2.62 -1.84 -16.54
CA THR A 79 -1.46 -1.02 -16.89
C THR A 79 -0.36 -1.86 -17.55
N ALA A 80 -0.03 -3.02 -16.97
CA ALA A 80 0.96 -3.93 -17.56
C ALA A 80 0.53 -4.45 -18.94
N THR A 81 -0.77 -4.77 -19.10
CA THR A 81 -1.34 -5.24 -20.37
C THR A 81 -1.24 -4.17 -21.46
N LEU A 82 -1.66 -2.94 -21.14
CA LEU A 82 -1.61 -1.80 -22.06
C LEU A 82 -0.18 -1.36 -22.39
N ALA A 83 0.76 -1.51 -21.46
CA ALA A 83 2.16 -1.19 -21.67
C ALA A 83 2.91 -2.23 -22.53
N THR A 84 2.42 -3.48 -22.59
CA THR A 84 3.06 -4.59 -23.32
C THR A 84 3.33 -4.30 -24.80
N PRO A 85 2.38 -3.79 -25.63
CA PRO A 85 2.68 -3.48 -27.03
C PRO A 85 3.75 -2.39 -27.18
N LEU A 86 3.73 -1.36 -26.32
CA LEU A 86 4.77 -0.32 -26.31
C LEU A 86 6.14 -0.89 -25.91
N ALA A 87 6.16 -1.81 -24.94
CA ALA A 87 7.37 -2.55 -24.58
C ALA A 87 7.92 -3.35 -25.75
N ALA A 88 7.06 -4.07 -26.47
CA ALA A 88 7.47 -4.90 -27.59
C ALA A 88 8.17 -4.05 -28.66
N ILE A 89 7.59 -2.89 -28.99
CA ILE A 89 8.19 -1.94 -29.93
C ILE A 89 9.53 -1.42 -29.39
N ALA A 90 9.57 -0.95 -28.13
CA ALA A 90 10.77 -0.38 -27.53
C ALA A 90 11.91 -1.40 -27.42
N LEU A 91 11.61 -2.61 -26.95
CA LEU A 91 12.60 -3.69 -26.80
C LEU A 91 13.15 -4.13 -28.16
N THR A 92 12.27 -4.28 -29.16
CA THR A 92 12.68 -4.64 -30.52
C THR A 92 13.55 -3.56 -31.15
N ALA A 93 13.18 -2.29 -30.98
CA ALA A 93 13.96 -1.16 -31.50
C ALA A 93 15.30 -0.97 -30.78
N PHE A 94 15.37 -1.28 -29.49
CA PHE A 94 16.60 -1.15 -28.70
C PHE A 94 17.60 -2.30 -28.94
N TRP A 95 17.13 -3.48 -29.34
CA TRP A 95 18.00 -4.66 -29.50
C TRP A 95 19.20 -4.44 -30.44
N PRO A 96 19.05 -3.88 -31.66
CA PRO A 96 20.19 -3.64 -32.55
C PRO A 96 21.23 -2.66 -31.96
N VAL A 97 20.76 -1.66 -31.20
CA VAL A 97 21.64 -0.72 -30.50
C VAL A 97 22.47 -1.46 -29.46
N PHE A 98 21.85 -2.33 -28.67
CA PHE A 98 22.54 -3.13 -27.68
C PHE A 98 23.55 -4.11 -28.29
N THR A 99 23.17 -4.83 -29.36
CA THR A 99 24.05 -5.84 -29.97
C THR A 99 25.21 -5.23 -30.75
N SER A 100 25.03 -4.07 -31.37
CA SER A 100 26.12 -3.35 -32.04
C SER A 100 27.21 -2.86 -31.08
N MET A 101 26.88 -2.60 -29.81
CA MET A 101 27.88 -2.24 -28.78
C MET A 101 28.71 -3.43 -28.29
N LEU A 102 28.28 -4.66 -28.58
CA LEU A 102 28.88 -5.90 -28.10
C LEU A 102 29.64 -6.66 -29.19
N ASP A 103 29.77 -6.10 -30.39
CA ASP A 103 30.28 -6.79 -31.58
C ASP A 103 29.59 -8.16 -31.77
N GLY A 104 28.27 -8.20 -31.53
CA GLY A 104 27.51 -9.43 -31.49
C GLY A 104 27.50 -10.15 -32.85
N GLY A 105 27.96 -11.41 -32.86
CA GLY A 105 27.90 -12.27 -34.04
C GLY A 105 26.47 -12.74 -34.37
N PRO A 106 26.30 -13.58 -35.41
CA PRO A 106 24.98 -14.00 -35.93
C PRO A 106 24.05 -14.68 -34.92
N TRP A 107 24.58 -15.21 -33.81
CA TRP A 107 23.78 -15.81 -32.73
C TRP A 107 22.99 -14.79 -31.89
N TYR A 108 23.19 -13.49 -32.11
CA TYR A 108 22.38 -12.41 -31.53
C TYR A 108 21.19 -11.99 -32.42
N ASP A 109 21.02 -12.60 -33.60
CA ASP A 109 19.91 -12.29 -34.49
C ASP A 109 18.54 -12.58 -33.83
N VAL A 110 17.50 -11.93 -34.35
CA VAL A 110 16.13 -12.11 -33.86
C VAL A 110 15.72 -13.57 -34.02
N GLY A 111 15.22 -14.16 -32.93
CA GLY A 111 14.78 -15.55 -32.87
C GLY A 111 15.78 -16.52 -32.23
N TYR A 112 17.04 -16.11 -32.03
CA TYR A 112 18.00 -16.90 -31.25
C TYR A 112 17.81 -16.70 -29.74
N TYR A 113 18.43 -17.60 -28.96
CA TYR A 113 18.31 -17.61 -27.50
C TYR A 113 18.61 -16.26 -26.82
N PRO A 114 19.70 -15.53 -27.13
CA PRO A 114 19.97 -14.25 -26.49
C PRO A 114 18.84 -13.24 -26.67
N TRP A 115 18.27 -13.16 -27.88
CA TRP A 115 17.13 -12.30 -28.18
C TRP A 115 15.87 -12.73 -27.40
N MET A 116 15.59 -14.04 -27.36
CA MET A 116 14.44 -14.57 -26.60
C MET A 116 14.55 -14.26 -25.10
N PHE A 117 15.73 -14.45 -24.51
CA PHE A 117 15.99 -14.12 -23.10
C PHE A 117 15.85 -12.62 -22.85
N TYR A 118 16.41 -11.80 -23.71
CA TYR A 118 16.28 -10.35 -23.64
C TYR A 118 14.80 -9.90 -23.69
N MET A 119 14.02 -10.41 -24.65
CA MET A 119 12.60 -10.08 -24.75
C MET A 119 11.83 -10.55 -23.51
N PHE A 120 12.06 -11.79 -23.07
CA PHE A 120 11.40 -12.35 -21.89
C PHE A 120 11.67 -11.52 -20.63
N PHE A 121 12.94 -11.27 -20.30
CA PHE A 121 13.30 -10.50 -19.12
C PHE A 121 12.95 -9.02 -19.27
N GLY A 122 12.95 -8.47 -20.49
CA GLY A 122 12.46 -7.13 -20.78
C GLY A 122 10.98 -6.98 -20.43
N PHE A 123 10.13 -7.94 -20.84
CA PHE A 123 8.71 -7.95 -20.44
C PHE A 123 8.53 -8.16 -18.94
N CYS A 124 9.24 -9.11 -18.33
CA CYS A 124 9.20 -9.29 -16.87
C CYS A 124 9.59 -8.02 -16.12
N GLY A 125 10.65 -7.34 -16.56
CA GLY A 125 11.10 -6.07 -16.00
C GLY A 125 10.05 -4.96 -16.13
N LEU A 126 9.40 -4.84 -17.30
CA LEU A 126 8.31 -3.89 -17.48
C LEU A 126 7.12 -4.19 -16.55
N TRP A 127 6.67 -5.45 -16.49
CA TRP A 127 5.54 -5.82 -15.65
C TRP A 127 5.84 -5.57 -14.16
N ALA A 128 7.07 -5.89 -13.72
CA ALA A 128 7.54 -5.57 -12.39
C ALA A 128 7.57 -4.05 -12.14
N LEU A 129 8.00 -3.25 -13.11
CA LEU A 129 7.98 -1.79 -13.04
C LEU A 129 6.55 -1.24 -12.91
N CYS A 130 5.61 -1.70 -13.73
CA CYS A 130 4.20 -1.32 -13.63
C CYS A 130 3.63 -1.66 -12.25
N ALA A 131 3.89 -2.88 -11.76
CA ALA A 131 3.48 -3.29 -10.42
C ALA A 131 4.12 -2.43 -9.32
N ALA A 132 5.41 -2.12 -9.42
CA ALA A 132 6.13 -1.28 -8.47
C ALA A 132 5.57 0.15 -8.42
N ILE A 133 5.25 0.74 -9.57
CA ILE A 133 4.63 2.07 -9.66
C ILE A 133 3.27 2.07 -8.97
N VAL A 134 2.41 1.10 -9.29
CA VAL A 134 1.06 1.02 -8.69
C VAL A 134 1.14 0.71 -7.19
N ALA A 135 2.06 -0.17 -6.76
CA ALA A 135 2.31 -0.44 -5.35
C ALA A 135 2.79 0.81 -4.61
N ARG A 136 3.69 1.59 -5.21
CA ARG A 136 4.13 2.88 -4.65
C ARG A 136 2.96 3.84 -4.48
N ILE A 137 2.07 3.96 -5.48
CA ILE A 137 0.87 4.80 -5.38
C ILE A 137 -0.07 4.29 -4.28
N HIS A 138 -0.29 2.97 -4.20
CA HIS A 138 -1.10 2.34 -3.15
C HIS A 138 -0.58 2.68 -1.75
N HIS A 139 0.73 2.55 -1.53
CA HIS A 139 1.37 2.86 -0.25
C HIS A 139 1.42 4.36 0.05
N ALA A 140 1.71 5.20 -0.95
CA ALA A 140 1.74 6.66 -0.79
C ALA A 140 0.35 7.23 -0.46
N ARG A 141 -0.71 6.58 -0.94
CA ARG A 141 -2.11 6.97 -0.67
C ARG A 141 -2.71 6.20 0.50
N SER A 142 -1.92 5.53 1.33
CA SER A 142 -2.44 4.76 2.46
C SER A 142 -3.18 5.67 3.44
N PRO A 143 -4.49 5.44 3.63
CA PRO A 143 -5.25 6.22 4.59
C PRO A 143 -4.71 5.94 5.98
N GLU A 144 -4.81 6.95 6.82
CA GLU A 144 -4.55 6.77 8.23
C GLU A 144 -5.57 5.79 8.85
N ALA A 145 -5.15 5.10 9.91
CA ALA A 145 -6.06 4.28 10.69
C ALA A 145 -7.22 5.12 11.24
N PHE A 146 -8.40 4.50 11.34
CA PHE A 146 -9.64 5.19 11.70
C PHE A 146 -9.55 5.99 13.01
N GLN A 147 -8.98 5.40 14.07
CA GLN A 147 -8.95 6.01 15.40
C GLN A 147 -8.10 7.30 15.46
N PRO A 148 -6.83 7.30 15.00
CA PRO A 148 -6.05 8.54 14.87
C PRO A 148 -6.72 9.60 13.97
N ALA A 149 -7.30 9.18 12.85
CA ALA A 149 -7.97 10.10 11.94
C ALA A 149 -9.22 10.75 12.58
N LEU A 150 -10.00 9.97 13.34
CA LEU A 150 -11.15 10.45 14.10
C LEU A 150 -10.73 11.36 15.25
N ALA A 151 -9.65 11.03 15.97
CA ALA A 151 -9.07 11.91 16.99
C ALA A 151 -8.64 13.26 16.41
N ARG A 152 -7.96 13.25 15.24
CA ARG A 152 -7.61 14.49 14.53
C ARG A 152 -8.83 15.30 14.16
N ALA A 153 -9.87 14.66 13.63
CA ALA A 153 -11.11 15.33 13.24
C ALA A 153 -11.84 15.98 14.43
N ARG A 154 -11.66 15.43 15.64
CA ARG A 154 -12.18 16.01 16.90
C ARG A 154 -11.32 17.15 17.45
N GLY A 155 -10.16 17.43 16.86
CA GLY A 155 -9.20 18.40 17.37
C GLY A 155 -8.42 17.91 18.59
N GLU A 156 -8.35 16.60 18.83
CA GLU A 156 -7.51 16.05 19.89
C GLU A 156 -6.02 16.15 19.49
N PRO A 157 -5.13 16.64 20.37
CA PRO A 157 -3.70 16.70 20.09
C PRO A 157 -3.14 15.28 19.97
N LEU A 158 -2.64 14.94 18.79
CA LEU A 158 -2.06 13.62 18.48
C LEU A 158 -0.57 13.51 18.84
N ASP A 159 0.05 14.62 19.28
CA ASP A 159 1.50 14.73 19.46
C ASP A 159 2.07 13.80 20.55
N ASP A 160 1.23 13.23 21.43
CA ASP A 160 1.69 12.37 22.54
C ASP A 160 1.50 10.86 22.32
N VAL A 161 0.80 10.43 21.26
CA VAL A 161 0.70 9.00 20.97
C VAL A 161 1.93 8.60 20.18
N VAL A 162 3.07 8.47 20.86
CA VAL A 162 4.21 7.69 20.37
C VAL A 162 3.64 6.33 20.02
N ILE A 163 3.42 6.08 18.73
CA ILE A 163 3.08 4.76 18.23
C ILE A 163 4.29 3.91 18.60
N ARG A 164 4.24 3.24 19.76
CA ARG A 164 5.21 2.24 20.18
C ARG A 164 5.12 1.15 19.13
N ARG A 165 5.88 1.31 18.04
CA ARG A 165 6.22 0.21 17.17
C ARG A 165 7.02 -0.71 18.06
N ALA A 166 6.37 -1.73 18.61
CA ALA A 166 7.05 -2.76 19.37
C ALA A 166 8.21 -3.25 18.50
N ARG A 167 9.43 -2.95 18.93
CA ARG A 167 10.62 -3.22 18.12
C ARG A 167 10.63 -4.73 17.90
N PRO A 168 10.70 -5.23 16.66
CA PRO A 168 10.68 -6.66 16.44
C PRO A 168 11.87 -7.29 17.17
N LYS A 169 11.65 -8.46 17.80
CA LYS A 169 12.61 -9.07 18.76
C LYS A 169 14.03 -9.23 18.20
N TRP A 170 14.18 -9.35 16.88
CA TRP A 170 15.49 -9.44 16.22
C TRP A 170 16.27 -8.11 16.18
N ALA A 171 15.58 -6.97 16.12
CA ALA A 171 16.20 -5.64 16.07
C ALA A 171 16.63 -5.11 17.46
N VAL A 172 16.27 -5.81 18.54
CA VAL A 172 16.76 -5.53 19.91
C VAL A 172 18.24 -5.90 20.04
N ARG A 173 18.73 -6.88 19.27
CA ARG A 173 20.13 -7.33 19.33
C ARG A 173 21.12 -6.41 18.61
N ALA A 174 20.65 -5.57 17.68
CA ALA A 174 21.50 -4.75 16.82
C ALA A 174 22.05 -3.49 17.50
N ARG A 175 21.45 -3.06 18.62
CA ARG A 175 21.93 -1.93 19.42
C ARG A 175 21.57 -2.19 20.88
N PRO A 176 22.54 -2.46 21.77
CA PRO A 176 22.27 -2.50 23.20
C PRO A 176 21.66 -1.17 23.62
N ASP A 177 20.51 -1.19 24.28
CA ASP A 177 19.95 0.03 24.87
C ASP A 177 20.96 0.57 25.91
N PRO A 178 21.16 1.90 25.98
CA PRO A 178 21.89 2.46 27.11
C PRO A 178 21.18 2.05 28.40
N ALA A 179 21.96 1.58 29.38
CA ALA A 179 21.42 1.12 30.66
C ALA A 179 20.49 2.19 31.25
N PRO A 180 19.33 1.79 31.82
CA PRO A 180 18.42 2.74 32.45
C PRO A 180 19.19 3.49 33.53
N GLN A 181 19.30 4.82 33.38
CA GLN A 181 19.82 5.67 34.44
C GLN A 181 18.90 5.49 35.64
N SER A 182 19.45 4.98 36.74
CA SER A 182 18.74 4.85 38.00
C SER A 182 18.22 6.21 38.43
N THR A 183 16.90 6.39 38.41
CA THR A 183 16.25 7.55 39.02
C THR A 183 16.73 7.66 40.47
N PRO A 184 17.27 8.81 40.92
CA PRO A 184 17.74 8.94 42.29
C PRO A 184 16.56 8.74 43.25
N THR A 185 16.71 7.79 44.15
CA THR A 185 15.77 7.54 45.25
C THR A 185 15.68 8.81 46.10
N PRO A 186 14.48 9.34 46.38
CA PRO A 186 14.36 10.50 47.26
C PRO A 186 14.84 10.10 48.66
N GLU A 187 15.86 10.79 49.15
CA GLU A 187 16.37 10.66 50.51
C GLU A 187 15.24 10.95 51.51
N THR A 188 14.80 9.89 52.20
CA THR A 188 13.97 10.01 53.40
C THR A 188 14.79 10.74 54.47
N LYS A 189 14.53 12.03 54.68
CA LYS A 189 15.02 12.76 55.86
C LYS A 189 14.34 12.18 57.10
N SER A 190 15.07 11.33 57.82
CA SER A 190 14.73 10.83 59.14
C SER A 190 14.66 11.99 60.12
N ALA A 191 13.47 12.25 60.66
CA ALA A 191 13.26 13.13 61.79
C ALA A 191 13.50 12.34 63.08
N THR A 192 14.62 12.54 63.78
CA THR A 192 14.71 12.33 65.24
C THR A 192 15.96 13.05 65.78
N GLU A 193 15.78 14.20 66.42
CA GLU A 193 16.74 14.72 67.39
C GLU A 193 15.93 15.18 68.61
N THR A 194 15.89 14.29 69.60
CA THR A 194 15.50 14.56 70.98
C THR A 194 16.78 14.57 71.78
N GLU A 195 17.18 15.74 72.27
CA GLU A 195 17.63 16.01 73.65
C GLU A 195 17.76 17.52 73.87
#